data_AF-A0AAN2A2B8-F1
#
_entry.id   AF-A0AAN2A2B8-F1
#
_cell.length_a   1.000
_cell.length_b   1.000
_cell.length_c   1.000
_cell.angle_alpha   90.00
_cell.angle_beta   90.00
_cell.angle_gamma   90.00
#
_symmetry.space_group_name_H-M   'P 1'
#
loop_
_entity.id
_entity.type
_entity.pdbx_description
1 polymer ?
#
loop_
_entity_poly.entity_id
_entity_poly.type
_entity_poly.pdbx_seq_one_letter_code
_entity_poly.pdbx_strand_id
1 'polypeptide(L)'
;MSNLPDNDNGRDEPMVFIVIGKAYETDNSEGIDIHVILRAPDDDTAVRETLNALSEEGFIEADLDQIGMLTDIPDEEPHASAYQGALEGEVAIIRFA
;
A
#
# COMPACT_ATOMS: atom_id res chain seq x y z
N MET A 1 30.07 3.52 -33.00
CA MET A 1 28.80 3.69 -33.74
C MET A 1 27.70 3.77 -32.69
N SER A 2 26.96 4.87 -32.72
CA SER A 2 25.69 5.18 -32.04
C SER A 2 25.62 5.11 -30.51
N ASN A 3 25.81 6.29 -29.89
CA ASN A 3 25.13 6.68 -28.66
C ASN A 3 23.63 6.72 -28.96
N LEU A 4 22.84 5.79 -28.41
CA LEU A 4 21.42 6.07 -28.17
C LEU A 4 21.33 6.87 -26.88
N PRO A 5 20.62 8.01 -26.86
CA PRO A 5 20.17 8.58 -25.60
C PRO A 5 19.18 7.58 -24.98
N ASP A 6 19.61 6.94 -23.90
CA ASP A 6 18.78 6.16 -22.97
C ASP A 6 17.89 7.17 -22.22
N ASN A 7 16.78 7.55 -22.85
CA ASN A 7 15.78 8.42 -22.23
C ASN A 7 14.42 8.12 -22.86
N ASP A 8 13.93 6.90 -22.66
CA ASP A 8 12.51 6.61 -22.81
C ASP A 8 11.81 6.96 -21.50
N ASN A 9 11.25 8.17 -21.50
CA ASN A 9 10.51 8.79 -20.40
C ASN A 9 9.11 8.17 -20.28
N GLY A 10 9.03 6.85 -20.03
CA GLY A 10 7.80 6.06 -20.02
C GLY A 10 7.47 5.39 -18.68
N ARG A 11 7.89 5.96 -17.55
CA ARG A 11 7.60 5.43 -16.21
C ARG A 11 6.15 5.66 -15.80
N ASP A 12 5.23 5.03 -16.53
CA ASP A 12 3.85 4.74 -16.08
C ASP A 12 3.83 3.36 -15.36
N GLU A 13 4.97 2.98 -14.77
CA GLU A 13 5.01 1.79 -13.93
C GLU A 13 4.16 2.08 -12.70
N PRO A 14 3.16 1.23 -12.41
CA PRO A 14 2.28 1.47 -11.29
C PRO A 14 3.06 1.41 -9.98
N MET A 15 3.22 2.56 -9.34
CA MET A 15 3.88 2.67 -8.06
C MET A 15 2.99 2.04 -7.00
N VAL A 16 3.41 0.88 -6.50
CA VAL A 16 2.73 0.19 -5.41
C VAL A 16 3.42 0.56 -4.11
N PHE A 17 2.62 0.98 -3.15
CA PHE A 17 3.06 1.33 -1.81
C PHE A 17 2.62 0.27 -0.82
N ILE A 18 3.43 0.09 0.23
CA ILE A 18 3.09 -0.68 1.40
C ILE A 18 3.10 0.26 2.61
N VAL A 19 1.99 0.30 3.33
CA VAL A 19 1.81 1.07 4.55
C VAL A 19 1.66 0.09 5.70
N ILE A 20 2.56 0.20 6.67
CA ILE A 20 2.59 -0.63 7.88
C ILE A 20 2.13 0.24 9.04
N GLY A 21 1.19 -0.27 9.82
CA GLY A 21 0.66 0.47 10.95
C GLY A 21 -0.23 -0.38 11.84
N LYS A 22 -0.97 0.29 12.71
CA LYS A 22 -1.99 -0.30 13.56
C LYS A 22 -3.33 0.35 13.32
N ALA A 23 -4.40 -0.43 13.25
CA ALA A 23 -5.76 0.08 13.15
C ALA A 23 -6.59 -0.31 14.38
N TYR A 24 -7.50 0.57 14.76
CA TYR A 24 -8.32 0.46 15.96
C TYR A 24 -9.79 0.48 15.56
N GLU A 25 -10.53 -0.57 15.92
CA GLU A 25 -11.97 -0.67 15.67
C GLU A 25 -12.79 0.11 16.72
N THR A 26 -12.25 0.28 17.93
CA THR A 26 -12.89 1.05 19.02
C THR A 26 -11.83 1.75 19.89
N ASP A 27 -12.25 2.80 20.63
CA ASP A 27 -11.42 3.66 21.50
C ASP A 27 -10.67 2.91 22.62
N ASN A 28 -11.01 1.63 22.84
CA ASN A 28 -10.39 0.78 23.85
C ASN A 28 -9.98 -0.60 23.32
N SER A 29 -9.88 -0.74 21.99
CA SER A 29 -9.45 -2.00 21.38
C SER A 29 -7.94 -2.16 21.41
N GLU A 30 -7.47 -3.40 21.45
CA GLU A 30 -6.08 -3.72 21.13
C GLU A 30 -5.85 -3.40 19.65
N GLY A 31 -4.85 -2.56 19.35
CA GLY A 31 -4.55 -2.12 18.00
C GLY A 31 -4.08 -3.29 17.14
N ILE A 32 -4.76 -3.52 16.02
CA ILE A 32 -4.50 -4.63 15.10
C ILE A 32 -3.37 -4.21 14.16
N ASP A 33 -2.30 -5.01 14.10
CA ASP A 33 -1.23 -4.80 13.13
C ASP A 33 -1.77 -5.00 11.71
N ILE A 34 -1.58 -3.97 10.88
CA ILE A 34 -2.08 -3.94 9.51
C ILE A 34 -0.97 -3.60 8.52
N HIS A 35 -0.97 -4.31 7.39
CA HIS A 35 -0.21 -3.94 6.21
C HIS A 35 -1.18 -3.63 5.08
N VAL A 36 -1.11 -2.43 4.53
CA VAL A 36 -1.96 -1.99 3.42
C VAL A 36 -1.12 -1.86 2.18
N ILE A 37 -1.51 -2.56 1.11
CA ILE A 37 -0.83 -2.52 -0.18
C ILE A 37 -1.78 -1.91 -1.21
N LEU A 38 -1.33 -0.87 -1.90
CA LEU A 38 -2.13 -0.13 -2.86
C LEU A 38 -1.27 0.57 -3.91
N ARG A 39 -1.87 0.84 -5.08
CA ARG A 39 -1.26 1.69 -6.11
C ARG A 39 -1.55 3.15 -5.82
N ALA A 40 -0.54 4.00 -5.85
CA ALA A 40 -0.70 5.45 -5.72
C ALA A 40 0.35 6.21 -6.55
N PRO A 41 0.09 7.48 -6.93
CA PRO A 41 1.09 8.31 -7.62
C PRO A 41 2.22 8.79 -6.69
N ASP A 42 1.96 8.98 -5.40
CA ASP A 42 2.90 9.52 -4.41
C ASP A 42 2.54 9.02 -3.00
N ASP A 43 3.43 9.20 -2.02
CA ASP A 43 3.22 8.74 -0.64
C ASP A 43 2.01 9.42 0.03
N ASP A 44 1.82 10.72 -0.18
CA ASP A 44 0.65 11.48 0.32
C ASP A 44 -0.67 10.84 -0.15
N THR A 45 -0.70 10.40 -1.41
CA THR A 45 -1.90 9.74 -1.96
C THR A 45 -2.06 8.33 -1.37
N ALA A 46 -0.97 7.58 -1.23
CA ALA A 46 -0.99 6.25 -0.62
C ALA A 46 -1.53 6.29 0.82
N VAL A 47 -1.08 7.27 1.61
CA VAL A 47 -1.56 7.50 2.99
C VAL A 47 -3.05 7.78 2.99
N ARG A 48 -3.49 8.71 2.15
CA ARG A 48 -4.89 9.11 2.09
C ARG A 48 -5.80 7.95 1.69
N GLU A 49 -5.46 7.23 0.63
CA GLU A 49 -6.24 6.08 0.17
C GLU A 49 -6.27 4.97 1.22
N THR A 50 -5.15 4.73 1.91
CA THR A 50 -5.07 3.79 3.04
C THR A 50 -6.06 4.18 4.15
N LEU A 51 -6.04 5.44 4.60
CA LEU A 51 -6.95 5.91 5.65
C LEU A 51 -8.42 5.84 5.22
N ASN A 52 -8.72 6.12 3.95
CA ASN A 52 -10.08 5.97 3.42
C ASN A 52 -10.52 4.51 3.45
N ALA A 53 -9.70 3.58 2.97
CA ALA A 53 -10.03 2.16 2.96
C ALA A 53 -10.20 1.60 4.39
N LEU A 54 -9.36 2.03 5.34
CA LEU A 54 -9.52 1.67 6.75
C LEU A 54 -10.82 2.22 7.35
N SER A 55 -11.18 3.45 7.01
CA SER A 55 -12.45 4.05 7.44
C SER A 55 -13.65 3.30 6.85
N GLU A 56 -13.57 2.88 5.58
CA GLU A 56 -14.61 2.10 4.92
C GLU A 56 -14.77 0.69 5.52
N GLU A 57 -13.67 0.08 5.96
CA GLU A 57 -13.66 -1.20 6.68
C GLU A 57 -14.23 -1.09 8.11
N GLY A 58 -14.41 0.14 8.62
CA GLY A 58 -14.99 0.41 9.95
C GLY A 58 -13.99 0.67 11.06
N PHE A 59 -12.70 0.87 10.74
CA PHE A 59 -11.73 1.35 11.72
C PHE A 59 -11.99 2.81 12.06
N ILE A 60 -11.90 3.15 13.35
CA ILE A 60 -12.12 4.52 13.85
C ILE A 60 -10.84 5.34 13.89
N GLU A 61 -9.70 4.65 14.04
CA GLU A 61 -8.39 5.26 14.14
C GLU A 61 -7.37 4.33 13.51
N ALA A 62 -6.33 4.92 12.93
CA ALA A 62 -5.19 4.19 12.38
C ALA A 62 -3.92 4.99 12.65
N ASP A 63 -2.89 4.29 13.11
CA ASP A 63 -1.55 4.81 13.35
C ASP A 63 -0.62 4.21 12.29
N LEU A 64 -0.09 5.06 11.40
CA LEU A 64 0.81 4.63 10.33
C LEU A 64 2.26 4.74 10.83
N ASP A 65 2.93 3.61 10.99
CA ASP A 65 4.30 3.55 11.53
C ASP A 65 5.35 3.73 10.41
N GLN A 66 5.14 3.05 9.28
CA GLN A 66 6.08 3.05 8.17
C GLN A 66 5.37 3.02 6.81
N ILE A 67 5.90 3.76 5.83
CA ILE A 67 5.47 3.72 4.43
C ILE A 67 6.68 3.37 3.56
N GLY A 68 6.50 2.41 2.66
CA GLY A 68 7.51 1.97 1.69
C GLY A 68 6.92 1.82 0.30
N MET A 69 7.79 1.75 -0.71
CA MET A 69 7.41 1.46 -2.09
C MET A 69 7.89 0.06 -2.46
N LEU A 70 6.99 -0.74 -3.04
CA LEU A 70 7.30 -2.06 -3.59
C LEU A 70 7.75 -1.89 -5.03
N THR A 71 9.05 -2.06 -5.25
CA THR A 71 9.67 -2.02 -6.58
C THR A 71 9.64 -3.37 -7.29
N ASP A 72 9.28 -4.43 -6.57
CA ASP A 72 9.21 -5.80 -7.07
C ASP A 72 8.02 -6.53 -6.45
N ILE A 73 7.62 -7.66 -7.05
CA ILE A 73 6.46 -8.43 -6.62
C ILE A 73 6.88 -9.29 -5.41
N PRO A 74 6.20 -9.16 -4.26
CA PRO A 74 6.46 -10.06 -3.15
C PRO A 74 6.05 -11.50 -3.49
N ASP A 75 6.89 -12.47 -3.16
CA ASP A 75 6.59 -13.91 -3.31
C ASP A 75 5.87 -14.50 -2.07
N GLU A 76 5.80 -13.75 -0.97
CA GLU A 76 5.17 -14.20 0.27
C GLU A 76 3.66 -13.90 0.25
N GLU A 77 2.83 -14.91 0.52
CA GLU A 77 1.42 -14.69 0.80
C GLU A 77 1.21 -14.30 2.27
N PRO A 78 0.36 -13.31 2.57
CA PRO A 78 -0.67 -12.72 1.69
C PRO A 78 -0.24 -11.52 0.83
N HIS A 79 1.00 -11.02 0.94
CA HIS A 79 1.46 -9.82 0.25
C HIS A 79 1.51 -9.95 -1.27
N ALA A 80 1.83 -11.13 -1.80
CA ALA A 80 1.84 -11.43 -3.25
C ALA A 80 0.48 -11.13 -3.89
N SER A 81 -0.59 -11.67 -3.29
CA SER A 81 -1.97 -11.48 -3.74
C SER A 81 -2.42 -10.04 -3.58
N ALA A 82 -2.05 -9.40 -2.47
CA ALA A 82 -2.34 -7.99 -2.22
C ALA A 82 -1.67 -7.05 -3.24
N TYR A 83 -0.43 -7.34 -3.64
CA TYR A 83 0.25 -6.59 -4.71
C TYR A 83 -0.48 -6.70 -6.04
N GLN A 84 -0.93 -7.90 -6.42
CA GLN A 84 -1.72 -8.07 -7.65
C GLN A 84 -3.03 -7.27 -7.60
N GLY A 85 -3.76 -7.31 -6.49
CA GLY A 85 -4.96 -6.48 -6.32
C GLY A 85 -4.65 -4.98 -6.46
N ALA A 86 -3.55 -4.52 -5.85
CA ALA A 86 -3.08 -3.14 -6.00
C ALA A 86 -2.77 -2.76 -7.45
N LEU A 87 -2.20 -3.67 -8.25
CA LEU A 87 -1.99 -3.44 -9.67
C LEU A 87 -3.31 -3.26 -10.44
N GLU A 88 -4.37 -3.95 -10.03
CA GLU A 88 -5.73 -3.81 -10.58
C GLU A 88 -6.47 -2.57 -10.06
N GLY A 89 -5.90 -1.87 -9.06
CA GLY A 89 -6.45 -0.66 -8.46
C GLY A 89 -7.23 -0.91 -7.17
N GLU A 90 -7.13 -2.10 -6.59
CA GLU A 90 -7.75 -2.45 -5.31
C GLU A 90 -6.82 -2.08 -4.14
N VAL A 91 -7.41 -1.75 -2.99
CA VAL A 91 -6.66 -1.54 -1.75
C VAL A 91 -6.72 -2.83 -0.93
N ALA A 92 -5.57 -3.47 -0.75
CA ALA A 92 -5.48 -4.72 -0.02
C ALA A 92 -5.05 -4.46 1.43
N ILE A 93 -5.91 -4.82 2.39
CA ILE A 93 -5.65 -4.64 3.82
C ILE A 93 -5.40 -6.01 4.45
N ILE A 94 -4.16 -6.24 4.88
CA ILE A 94 -3.73 -7.46 5.56
C ILE A 94 -3.74 -7.19 7.06
N ARG A 95 -4.40 -8.04 7.85
CA ARG A 95 -4.50 -7.94 9.30
C ARG A 95 -3.72 -9.08 9.95
N PHE A 96 -2.90 -8.78 10.95
CA PHE A 96 -2.17 -9.76 11.74
C PHE A 96 -2.77 -9.80 13.15
N ALA A 97 -3.26 -10.97 13.57
CA ALA A 97 -3.94 -11.22 14.85
C ALA A 97 -3.22 -12.31 15.65
#